data_AF-A0A3N5W5H6-F1
#
_entry.id   AF-A0A3N5W5H6-F1
#
_cell.length_a   1.000
_cell.length_b   1.000
_cell.length_c   1.000
_cell.angle_alpha   90.00
_cell.angle_beta   90.00
_cell.angle_gamma   90.00
#
_symmetry.space_group_name_H-M   'P 1'
#
loop_
_entity.id
_entity.type
_entity.pdbx_description
1 polymer ?
#
loop_
_entity_poly.entity_id
_entity_poly.type
_entity_poly.pdbx_seq_one_letter_code
_entity_poly.pdbx_strand_id
1 'polypeptide(L)'
;MVSALFWGSIAGASLIIGGLLALFLPISKRLNGLIMAFGAGVLISAISFELVEEAVRTSAGSGGVAAGLFAGAMTFYGGDLLIDRLGGVQRKSSSGEQASGSALPIVLGTVLDGIPESIVLGLSLLSGEISISILAAIFISNIPEAIAGTKGLDQACWPHGRIMGMWGAVALLSTLAAVAGYTVFASAAPSTIAFVQAFAGGALLTMLADTMMPEAFEFGGKEVGLLTTLGFAVAFALRLLE
;
A
#
# COMPACT_ATOMS: atom_id res chain seq x y z
N MET A 1 -9.55 17.39 9.07
CA MET A 1 -10.36 16.95 7.90
C MET A 1 -9.80 17.49 6.59
N VAL A 2 -9.65 18.81 6.43
CA VAL A 2 -9.06 19.39 5.19
C VAL A 2 -7.66 18.85 4.91
N SER A 3 -6.78 18.77 5.91
CA SER A 3 -5.44 18.19 5.75
C SER A 3 -5.48 16.72 5.33
N ALA A 4 -6.37 15.91 5.92
CA ALA A 4 -6.53 14.50 5.56
C ALA A 4 -7.05 14.32 4.12
N LEU A 5 -7.95 15.19 3.68
CA LEU A 5 -8.42 15.20 2.31
C LEU A 5 -7.30 15.60 1.34
N PHE A 6 -6.52 16.64 1.66
CA PHE A 6 -5.41 17.11 0.85
C PHE A 6 -4.33 16.04 0.70
N TRP A 7 -3.83 15.51 1.81
CA TRP A 7 -2.76 14.51 1.80
C TRP A 7 -3.23 13.15 1.27
N GLY A 8 -4.47 12.74 1.60
CA GLY A 8 -5.10 11.58 0.99
C GLY A 8 -5.24 11.70 -0.52
N SER A 9 -5.55 12.90 -1.03
CA SER A 9 -5.61 13.15 -2.48
C SER A 9 -4.23 13.09 -3.12
N ILE A 10 -3.18 13.58 -2.47
CA ILE A 10 -1.79 13.48 -2.95
C ILE A 10 -1.37 12.00 -3.04
N ALA A 11 -1.64 11.22 -2.00
CA ALA A 11 -1.37 9.79 -2.01
C ALA A 11 -2.21 9.04 -3.04
N GLY A 12 -3.48 9.41 -3.24
CA GLY A 12 -4.32 8.83 -4.29
C GLY A 12 -3.89 9.23 -5.71
N ALA A 13 -3.29 10.40 -5.89
CA ALA A 13 -2.81 10.86 -7.18
C ALA A 13 -1.68 9.99 -7.74
N SER A 14 -0.86 9.34 -6.89
CA SER A 14 0.19 8.44 -7.36
C SER A 14 -0.35 7.22 -8.08
N LEU A 15 -1.54 6.72 -7.72
CA LEU A 15 -2.22 5.63 -8.43
C LEU A 15 -2.62 6.07 -9.86
N ILE A 16 -3.16 7.28 -10.00
CA ILE A 16 -3.51 7.84 -11.31
C ILE A 16 -2.25 8.05 -12.15
N ILE A 17 -1.19 8.58 -11.54
CA ILE A 17 0.11 8.77 -12.20
C ILE A 17 0.67 7.43 -12.67
N GLY A 18 0.71 6.41 -11.81
CA GLY A 18 1.19 5.07 -12.18
C GLY A 18 0.37 4.44 -13.31
N GLY A 19 -0.95 4.61 -13.29
CA GLY A 19 -1.83 4.17 -14.39
C GLY A 19 -1.53 4.87 -15.72
N LEU A 20 -1.35 6.20 -15.70
CA LEU A 20 -0.94 6.95 -16.89
C LEU A 20 0.44 6.52 -17.40
N LEU A 21 1.42 6.39 -16.51
CA LEU A 21 2.76 5.95 -16.87
C LEU A 21 2.74 4.57 -17.53
N ALA A 22 1.90 3.65 -17.06
CA ALA A 22 1.77 2.32 -17.66
C ALA A 22 1.12 2.32 -19.05
N LEU A 23 0.16 3.22 -19.31
CA LEU A 23 -0.49 3.33 -20.62
C LEU A 23 0.37 4.05 -21.66
N PHE A 24 1.20 5.00 -21.22
CA PHE A 24 1.93 5.88 -22.14
C PHE A 24 3.42 5.61 -22.23
N LEU A 25 4.02 4.91 -21.27
CA LEU A 25 5.46 4.62 -21.27
C LEU A 25 5.73 3.10 -21.31
N PRO A 26 6.71 2.66 -22.11
CA PRO A 26 7.14 1.27 -22.14
C PRO A 26 8.00 0.96 -20.90
N ILE A 27 7.35 0.68 -19.77
CA ILE A 27 8.04 0.29 -18.53
C ILE A 27 8.38 -1.19 -18.60
N SER A 28 9.67 -1.55 -18.54
CA SER A 28 10.09 -2.96 -18.53
C SER A 28 9.70 -3.64 -17.21
N LYS A 29 9.46 -4.96 -17.22
CA LYS A 29 9.17 -5.72 -15.99
C LYS A 29 10.29 -5.59 -14.97
N ARG A 30 11.56 -5.58 -15.45
CA ARG A 30 12.74 -5.36 -14.61
C ARG A 30 12.70 -4.01 -13.90
N LEU A 31 12.38 -2.92 -14.60
CA LEU A 31 12.28 -1.61 -13.97
C LEU A 31 11.16 -1.59 -12.91
N ASN A 32 10.00 -2.19 -13.20
CA ASN A 32 8.91 -2.31 -12.22
C ASN A 32 9.35 -3.08 -10.98
N GLY A 33 10.00 -4.24 -11.15
CA GLY A 33 10.51 -5.05 -10.04
C GLY A 33 11.57 -4.32 -9.19
N LEU A 34 12.42 -3.49 -9.80
CA LEU A 34 13.38 -2.65 -9.08
C LEU A 34 12.69 -1.53 -8.27
N ILE A 35 11.65 -0.91 -8.83
CA ILE A 35 10.85 0.09 -8.11
C ILE A 35 10.07 -0.57 -6.96
N MET A 36 9.49 -1.76 -7.18
CA MET A 36 8.86 -2.58 -6.14
C MET A 36 9.83 -2.94 -5.03
N ALA A 37 11.08 -3.32 -5.35
CA ALA A 37 12.10 -3.62 -4.36
C ALA A 37 12.40 -2.42 -3.46
N PHE A 38 12.55 -1.23 -4.06
CA PHE A 38 12.77 0.02 -3.33
C PHE A 38 11.55 0.36 -2.46
N GLY A 39 10.34 0.34 -3.03
CA GLY A 39 9.10 0.59 -2.31
C GLY A 39 8.88 -0.38 -1.15
N ALA A 40 9.22 -1.66 -1.32
CA ALA A 40 9.17 -2.65 -0.26
C ALA A 40 10.07 -2.27 0.92
N GLY A 41 11.29 -1.81 0.64
CA GLY A 41 12.20 -1.28 1.67
C GLY A 41 11.61 -0.11 2.44
N VAL A 42 11.05 0.86 1.70
CA VAL A 42 10.41 2.05 2.27
C VAL A 42 9.24 1.66 3.17
N LEU A 43 8.37 0.74 2.74
CA LEU A 43 7.25 0.24 3.54
C LEU A 43 7.69 -0.55 4.77
N ILE A 44 8.73 -1.39 4.69
CA ILE A 44 9.27 -2.09 5.88
C ILE A 44 9.70 -1.07 6.94
N SER A 45 10.37 0.00 6.53
CA SER A 45 10.78 1.08 7.44
C SER A 45 9.58 1.76 8.07
N ALA A 46 8.60 2.18 7.25
CA ALA A 46 7.38 2.80 7.74
C ALA A 46 6.58 1.89 8.69
N ILE A 47 6.38 0.62 8.34
CA ILE A 47 5.70 -0.36 9.20
C ILE A 47 6.43 -0.50 10.54
N SER A 48 7.75 -0.63 10.52
CA SER A 48 8.55 -0.86 11.72
C SER A 48 8.49 0.33 12.68
N PHE A 49 8.72 1.53 12.18
CA PHE A 49 8.98 2.70 13.01
C PHE A 49 7.78 3.64 13.14
N GLU A 50 6.95 3.75 12.11
CA GLU A 50 5.80 4.66 12.09
C GLU A 50 4.52 4.01 12.61
N LEU A 51 4.43 2.67 12.49
CA LEU A 51 3.22 1.93 12.90
C LEU A 51 3.47 1.11 14.15
N VAL A 52 4.40 0.15 14.09
CA VAL A 52 4.59 -0.81 15.18
C VAL A 52 5.24 -0.14 16.38
N GLU A 53 6.34 0.60 16.20
CA GLU A 53 6.99 1.34 17.29
C GLU A 53 6.04 2.39 17.89
N GLU A 54 5.32 3.14 17.05
CA GLU A 54 4.34 4.14 17.50
C GLU A 54 3.19 3.52 18.30
N ALA A 55 2.67 2.38 17.84
CA ALA A 55 1.65 1.64 18.55
C ALA A 55 2.15 1.16 19.92
N VAL A 56 3.39 0.66 20.01
CA VAL A 56 3.99 0.26 21.30
C VAL A 56 4.06 1.44 22.24
N ARG A 57 4.57 2.58 21.77
CA ARG A 57 4.67 3.81 22.56
C ARG A 57 3.31 4.31 23.06
N THR A 58 2.31 4.31 22.18
CA THR A 58 0.95 4.77 22.47
C THR A 58 0.17 3.80 23.36
N SER A 59 0.48 2.50 23.30
CA SER A 59 -0.24 1.45 24.05
C SER A 59 0.03 1.42 25.55
N ALA A 60 1.09 2.10 26.03
CA ALA A 60 1.56 2.09 27.41
C ALA A 60 1.73 0.67 28.03
N GLY A 61 2.08 -0.33 27.21
CA GLY A 61 2.32 -1.71 27.68
C GLY A 61 1.08 -2.60 27.79
N SER A 62 -0.06 -2.19 27.24
CA SER A 62 -1.34 -2.93 27.30
C SER A 62 -1.39 -4.25 26.51
N GLY A 63 -0.30 -4.69 25.87
CA GLY A 63 -0.21 -5.96 25.12
C GLY A 63 -1.04 -6.03 23.83
N GLY A 64 -1.89 -5.03 23.56
CA GLY A 64 -2.80 -5.00 22.40
C GLY A 64 -2.13 -4.86 21.04
N VAL A 65 -0.85 -4.46 20.99
CA VAL A 65 -0.10 -4.25 19.73
C VAL A 65 0.08 -5.57 18.97
N ALA A 66 0.55 -6.63 19.63
CA ALA A 66 0.76 -7.92 18.98
C ALA A 66 -0.57 -8.52 18.48
N ALA A 67 -1.64 -8.36 19.26
CA ALA A 67 -2.98 -8.78 18.85
C ALA A 67 -3.49 -7.98 17.66
N GLY A 68 -3.27 -6.66 17.64
CA GLY A 68 -3.59 -5.79 16.51
C GLY A 68 -2.85 -6.24 15.25
N LEU A 69 -1.53 -6.38 15.34
CA LEU A 69 -0.68 -6.85 14.23
C LEU A 69 -1.20 -8.16 13.64
N PHE A 70 -1.46 -9.16 14.49
CA PHE A 70 -1.95 -10.45 14.04
C PHE A 70 -3.37 -10.36 13.44
N ALA A 71 -4.27 -9.57 14.04
CA ALA A 71 -5.61 -9.36 13.52
C ALA A 71 -5.59 -8.67 12.14
N GLY A 72 -4.70 -7.71 11.95
CA GLY A 72 -4.46 -7.04 10.67
C GLY A 72 -4.00 -8.01 9.59
N ALA A 73 -2.97 -8.80 9.90
CA ALA A 73 -2.45 -9.83 9.01
C ALA A 73 -3.52 -10.85 8.61
N MET A 74 -4.30 -11.36 9.58
CA MET A 74 -5.38 -12.30 9.33
C MET A 74 -6.51 -11.70 8.50
N THR A 75 -6.81 -10.41 8.69
CA THR A 75 -7.85 -9.73 7.92
C THR A 75 -7.41 -9.53 6.48
N PHE A 76 -6.17 -9.10 6.25
CA PHE A 76 -5.62 -8.98 4.90
C PHE A 76 -5.57 -10.34 4.21
N TYR A 77 -5.00 -11.35 4.87
CA TYR A 77 -4.94 -12.73 4.38
C TYR A 77 -6.32 -13.30 4.03
N GLY A 78 -7.32 -13.08 4.91
CA GLY A 78 -8.69 -13.51 4.64
C GLY A 78 -9.30 -12.79 3.43
N GLY A 79 -9.04 -11.48 3.28
CA GLY A 79 -9.45 -10.71 2.10
C GLY A 79 -8.81 -11.24 0.82
N ASP A 80 -7.51 -11.52 0.86
CA ASP A 80 -6.77 -12.03 -0.29
C ASP A 80 -7.25 -13.43 -0.69
N LEU A 81 -7.48 -14.33 0.28
CA LEU A 81 -8.09 -15.64 0.05
C LEU A 81 -9.47 -15.56 -0.61
N LEU A 82 -10.29 -14.57 -0.23
CA LEU A 82 -11.60 -14.37 -0.85
C LEU A 82 -11.46 -13.91 -2.30
N ILE A 83 -10.49 -13.05 -2.59
CA ILE A 83 -10.19 -12.58 -3.95
C ILE A 83 -9.63 -13.73 -4.81
N ASP A 84 -8.75 -14.56 -4.25
CA ASP A 84 -8.18 -15.73 -4.92
C ASP A 84 -9.26 -16.72 -5.35
N ARG A 85 -10.25 -16.98 -4.50
CA ARG A 85 -11.41 -17.83 -4.82
C ARG A 85 -12.26 -17.29 -5.97
N LEU A 86 -12.19 -15.99 -6.26
CA LEU A 86 -12.85 -15.34 -7.41
C LEU A 86 -11.99 -15.39 -8.69
N GLY A 87 -10.88 -16.14 -8.69
CA GLY A 87 -9.95 -16.24 -9.81
C GLY A 87 -8.76 -15.27 -9.72
N GLY A 88 -8.41 -14.82 -8.52
CA GLY A 88 -7.34 -13.85 -8.25
C GLY A 88 -5.92 -14.41 -8.15
N VAL A 89 -5.74 -15.72 -8.31
CA VAL A 89 -4.43 -16.38 -8.24
C VAL A 89 -3.47 -15.68 -9.21
N GLN A 90 -2.40 -15.08 -8.67
CA GLN A 90 -1.38 -14.27 -9.39
C GLN A 90 -1.85 -12.89 -9.95
N ARG A 91 -2.85 -12.22 -9.36
CA ARG A 91 -3.38 -10.90 -9.81
C ARG A 91 -2.38 -9.75 -9.95
N LYS A 92 -1.19 -9.85 -9.34
CA LYS A 92 -0.10 -8.86 -9.44
C LYS A 92 1.15 -9.39 -10.17
N SER A 93 1.12 -10.60 -10.72
CA SER A 93 2.26 -11.07 -11.52
C SER A 93 2.26 -10.37 -12.88
N SER A 94 3.34 -9.67 -13.20
CA SER A 94 3.52 -9.09 -14.52
C SER A 94 3.93 -10.14 -15.57
N SER A 95 3.99 -11.43 -15.22
CA SER A 95 4.38 -12.57 -16.07
C SER A 95 3.29 -13.03 -17.04
N GLY A 96 2.02 -12.70 -16.82
CA GLY A 96 0.96 -12.99 -17.79
C GLY A 96 0.58 -14.48 -17.90
N GLU A 97 0.90 -15.30 -16.89
CA GLU A 97 0.30 -16.65 -16.75
C GLU A 97 -1.13 -16.58 -16.22
N GLN A 98 -1.96 -15.70 -16.81
CA GLN A 98 -3.39 -15.70 -16.61
C GLN A 98 -4.02 -16.61 -17.65
N ALA A 99 -4.27 -17.86 -17.26
CA ALA A 99 -5.29 -18.66 -17.91
C ALA A 99 -6.64 -17.96 -17.73
N SER A 100 -7.05 -17.12 -18.68
CA SER A 100 -8.39 -16.49 -18.75
C SER A 100 -8.82 -15.66 -17.51
N GLY A 101 -7.91 -14.89 -16.91
CA GLY A 101 -8.13 -14.21 -15.63
C GLY A 101 -9.02 -12.96 -15.70
N SER A 102 -10.10 -12.97 -14.92
CA SER A 102 -11.02 -11.85 -14.69
C SER A 102 -10.30 -10.56 -14.25
N ALA A 103 -10.73 -9.40 -14.76
CA ALA A 103 -10.26 -8.08 -14.31
C ALA A 103 -10.70 -7.73 -12.87
N LEU A 104 -11.73 -8.41 -12.36
CA LEU A 104 -12.33 -8.11 -11.06
C LEU A 104 -11.39 -8.37 -9.88
N PRO A 105 -10.65 -9.50 -9.80
CA PRO A 105 -9.63 -9.69 -8.79
C PRO A 105 -8.54 -8.62 -8.74
N ILE A 106 -8.11 -8.07 -9.89
CA ILE A 106 -7.14 -6.97 -9.92
C ILE A 106 -7.74 -5.74 -9.23
N VAL A 107 -8.99 -5.39 -9.55
CA VAL A 107 -9.70 -4.24 -8.98
C VAL A 107 -9.94 -4.41 -7.47
N LEU A 108 -10.46 -5.57 -7.06
CA LEU A 108 -10.73 -5.85 -5.64
C LEU A 108 -9.43 -5.85 -4.84
N GLY A 109 -8.40 -6.38 -5.45
CA GLY A 109 -7.06 -6.41 -4.92
C GLY A 109 -6.48 -5.04 -4.63
N THR A 110 -6.49 -4.14 -5.61
CA THR A 110 -5.97 -2.77 -5.43
C THR A 110 -6.76 -1.98 -4.40
N VAL A 111 -8.07 -2.23 -4.27
CA VAL A 111 -8.88 -1.66 -3.19
C VAL A 111 -8.49 -2.24 -1.82
N LEU A 112 -8.28 -3.56 -1.73
CA LEU A 112 -7.84 -4.23 -0.50
C LEU A 112 -6.48 -3.69 -0.03
N ASP A 113 -5.58 -3.39 -0.96
CA ASP A 113 -4.24 -2.88 -0.68
C ASP A 113 -4.28 -1.39 -0.27
N GLY A 114 -5.04 -0.56 -1.00
CA GLY A 114 -5.08 0.88 -0.80
C GLY A 114 -5.84 1.35 0.44
N ILE A 115 -6.78 0.57 0.98
CA ILE A 115 -7.55 0.95 2.18
C ILE A 115 -6.66 1.01 3.44
N PRO A 116 -5.90 -0.05 3.81
CA PRO A 116 -4.97 -0.01 4.95
C PRO A 116 -3.96 1.15 4.87
N GLU A 117 -3.33 1.35 3.71
CA GLU A 117 -2.37 2.45 3.49
C GLU A 117 -3.02 3.81 3.75
N SER A 118 -4.22 4.01 3.22
CA SER A 118 -4.93 5.27 3.35
C SER A 118 -5.36 5.56 4.78
N ILE A 119 -5.85 4.56 5.51
CA ILE A 119 -6.21 4.71 6.93
C ILE A 119 -4.98 5.12 7.74
N VAL A 120 -3.82 4.50 7.47
CA VAL A 120 -2.54 4.85 8.11
C VAL A 120 -2.15 6.30 7.87
N LEU A 121 -2.26 6.77 6.63
CA LEU A 121 -2.02 8.18 6.30
C LEU A 121 -2.97 9.13 7.05
N GLY A 122 -4.22 8.70 7.25
CA GLY A 122 -5.19 9.44 8.07
C GLY A 122 -4.83 9.50 9.55
N LEU A 123 -4.37 8.38 10.10
CA LEU A 123 -3.95 8.27 11.50
C LEU A 123 -2.70 9.08 11.81
N SER A 124 -1.75 9.18 10.86
CA SER A 124 -0.52 9.95 11.07
C SER A 124 -0.79 11.42 11.33
N LEU A 125 -1.88 11.97 10.77
CA LEU A 125 -2.31 13.36 10.99
C LEU A 125 -2.86 13.64 12.39
N LEU A 126 -3.10 12.62 13.22
CA LEU A 126 -3.59 12.80 14.59
C LEU A 126 -2.54 13.43 15.52
N SER A 127 -1.25 13.30 15.20
CA SER A 127 -0.15 13.94 15.95
C SER A 127 -0.02 15.44 15.66
N GLY A 128 -0.78 15.97 14.69
CA GLY A 128 -0.81 17.40 14.32
C GLY A 128 -0.03 17.72 13.04
N GLU A 129 0.96 16.91 12.68
CA GLU A 129 1.71 17.01 11.44
C GLU A 129 1.59 15.71 10.65
N ILE A 130 1.83 15.78 9.33
CA ILE A 130 1.87 14.56 8.53
C ILE A 130 3.26 13.92 8.63
N SER A 131 3.29 12.60 8.80
CA SER A 131 4.50 11.85 8.54
C SER A 131 4.83 11.88 7.04
N ILE A 132 5.89 12.59 6.69
CA ILE A 132 6.41 12.68 5.33
C ILE A 132 6.94 11.32 4.92
N SER A 133 7.50 10.54 5.86
CA SER A 133 7.98 9.19 5.60
C SER A 133 6.84 8.23 5.22
N ILE A 134 5.69 8.23 5.92
CA ILE A 134 4.49 7.44 5.56
C ILE A 134 3.96 7.89 4.20
N LEU A 135 3.82 9.20 3.99
CA LEU A 135 3.31 9.73 2.72
C LEU A 135 4.20 9.30 1.56
N ALA A 136 5.53 9.42 1.71
CA ALA A 136 6.49 9.00 0.72
C ALA A 136 6.40 7.49 0.48
N ALA A 137 6.24 6.69 1.53
CA ALA A 137 6.09 5.25 1.44
C ALA A 137 4.91 4.82 0.57
N ILE A 138 3.73 5.34 0.89
CA ILE A 138 2.49 5.07 0.17
C ILE A 138 2.58 5.60 -1.26
N PHE A 139 3.13 6.80 -1.44
CA PHE A 139 3.26 7.40 -2.76
C PHE A 139 4.17 6.55 -3.67
N ILE A 140 5.29 6.07 -3.13
CA ILE A 140 6.27 5.24 -3.85
C ILE A 140 5.74 3.82 -4.10
N SER A 141 4.97 3.21 -3.20
CA SER A 141 4.38 1.87 -3.40
C SER A 141 3.25 1.89 -4.42
N ASN A 142 2.41 2.93 -4.40
CA ASN A 142 1.25 3.05 -5.29
C ASN A 142 1.61 3.13 -6.79
N ILE A 143 2.75 3.74 -7.14
CA ILE A 143 3.16 3.87 -8.56
C ILE A 143 3.39 2.51 -9.23
N PRO A 144 4.32 1.65 -8.75
CA PRO A 144 4.58 0.35 -9.36
C PRO A 144 3.37 -0.59 -9.26
N GLU A 145 2.55 -0.50 -8.20
CA GLU A 145 1.29 -1.24 -8.11
C GLU A 145 0.30 -0.81 -9.18
N ALA A 146 0.14 0.49 -9.39
CA ALA A 146 -0.72 0.98 -10.43
C ALA A 146 -0.21 0.62 -11.82
N ILE A 147 1.11 0.54 -12.01
CA ILE A 147 1.70 0.05 -13.25
C ILE A 147 1.38 -1.43 -13.48
N ALA A 148 1.59 -2.27 -12.47
CA ALA A 148 1.31 -3.71 -12.54
C ALA A 148 -0.19 -3.96 -12.81
N GLY A 149 -1.07 -3.32 -12.02
CA GLY A 149 -2.52 -3.45 -12.17
C GLY A 149 -3.02 -2.95 -13.52
N THR A 150 -2.49 -1.83 -14.03
CA THR A 150 -2.87 -1.30 -15.35
C THR A 150 -2.50 -2.27 -16.47
N LYS A 151 -1.30 -2.84 -16.44
CA LYS A 151 -0.88 -3.83 -17.44
C LYS A 151 -1.75 -5.09 -17.41
N GLY A 152 -2.12 -5.56 -16.22
CA GLY A 152 -3.03 -6.70 -16.09
C GLY A 152 -4.42 -6.40 -16.66
N LEU A 153 -4.97 -5.20 -16.41
CA LEU A 153 -6.27 -4.78 -16.95
C LEU A 153 -6.24 -4.56 -18.47
N ASP A 154 -5.13 -4.03 -18.99
CA ASP A 154 -4.92 -3.86 -20.42
C ASP A 154 -4.83 -5.24 -21.13
N GLN A 155 -4.12 -6.20 -20.54
CA GLN A 155 -4.09 -7.60 -21.01
C GLN A 155 -5.47 -8.28 -20.94
N ALA A 156 -6.31 -7.89 -19.98
CA ALA A 156 -7.71 -8.29 -19.88
C ALA A 156 -8.64 -7.51 -20.84
N CYS A 157 -8.09 -6.76 -21.79
CA CYS A 157 -8.79 -6.00 -22.82
C CYS A 157 -9.75 -4.92 -22.29
N TRP A 158 -9.46 -4.34 -21.11
CA TRP A 158 -10.22 -3.16 -20.65
C TRP A 158 -9.84 -1.92 -21.46
N PRO A 159 -10.80 -1.11 -21.93
CA PRO A 159 -10.46 0.13 -22.62
C PRO A 159 -9.79 1.12 -21.66
N HIS A 160 -8.81 1.90 -22.15
CA HIS A 160 -8.00 2.81 -21.33
C HIS A 160 -8.85 3.75 -20.45
N GLY A 161 -9.96 4.28 -20.96
CA GLY A 161 -10.86 5.14 -20.19
C GLY A 161 -11.49 4.44 -18.98
N ARG A 162 -11.77 3.13 -19.09
CA ARG A 162 -12.28 2.32 -17.96
C ARG A 162 -11.18 2.05 -16.94
N ILE A 163 -9.95 1.80 -17.38
CA ILE A 163 -8.80 1.62 -16.48
C ILE A 163 -8.55 2.91 -15.69
N MET A 164 -8.52 4.06 -16.36
CA MET A 164 -8.33 5.35 -15.68
C MET A 164 -9.51 5.72 -14.78
N GLY A 165 -10.75 5.40 -15.19
CA GLY A 165 -11.93 5.56 -14.34
C GLY A 165 -11.86 4.71 -13.07
N MET A 166 -11.35 3.48 -13.17
CA MET A 166 -11.10 2.61 -12.01
C MET A 166 -10.04 3.23 -11.09
N TRP A 167 -8.89 3.67 -11.60
CA TRP A 167 -7.87 4.32 -10.76
C TRP A 167 -8.38 5.60 -10.10
N GLY A 168 -9.21 6.39 -10.79
CA GLY A 168 -9.90 7.53 -10.21
C GLY A 168 -10.83 7.12 -9.05
N ALA A 169 -11.55 6.01 -9.19
CA ALA A 169 -12.39 5.47 -8.12
C ALA A 169 -11.58 4.95 -6.94
N VAL A 170 -10.47 4.23 -7.18
CA VAL A 170 -9.57 3.75 -6.11
C VAL A 170 -8.93 4.95 -5.40
N ALA A 171 -8.42 5.94 -6.12
CA ALA A 171 -7.85 7.17 -5.54
C ALA A 171 -8.87 7.93 -4.67
N LEU A 172 -10.13 8.01 -5.10
CA LEU A 172 -11.20 8.59 -4.31
C LEU A 172 -11.47 7.77 -3.05
N LEU A 173 -11.58 6.45 -3.15
CA LEU A 173 -11.79 5.56 -2.01
C LEU A 173 -10.63 5.65 -1.01
N SER A 174 -9.38 5.69 -1.49
CA SER A 174 -8.19 5.94 -0.69
C SER A 174 -8.26 7.28 0.04
N THR A 175 -8.63 8.36 -0.66
CA THR A 175 -8.80 9.68 -0.03
C THR A 175 -9.87 9.64 1.08
N LEU A 176 -11.00 8.98 0.83
CA LEU A 176 -12.07 8.81 1.82
C LEU A 176 -11.62 7.96 3.02
N ALA A 177 -10.85 6.90 2.78
CA ALA A 177 -10.27 6.06 3.82
C ALA A 177 -9.27 6.84 4.69
N ALA A 178 -8.46 7.73 4.10
CA ALA A 178 -7.59 8.64 4.86
C ALA A 178 -8.37 9.65 5.69
N VAL A 179 -9.44 10.23 5.13
CA VAL A 179 -10.35 11.09 5.90
C VAL A 179 -10.98 10.31 7.06
N ALA A 180 -11.44 9.08 6.83
CA ALA A 180 -11.99 8.23 7.87
C ALA A 180 -10.96 7.88 8.95
N GLY A 181 -9.72 7.52 8.56
CA GLY A 181 -8.61 7.28 9.48
C GLY A 181 -8.34 8.46 10.41
N TYR A 182 -8.47 9.69 9.90
CA TYR A 182 -8.36 10.89 10.73
C TYR A 182 -9.61 11.15 11.58
N THR A 183 -10.80 11.18 10.99
CA THR A 183 -12.02 11.67 11.66
C THR A 183 -12.62 10.66 12.64
N VAL A 184 -12.58 9.37 12.33
CA VAL A 184 -13.14 8.31 13.18
C VAL A 184 -12.31 8.13 14.44
N PHE A 185 -10.99 8.31 14.34
CA PHE A 185 -10.06 8.07 15.45
C PHE A 185 -9.62 9.34 16.18
N ALA A 186 -10.07 10.53 15.76
CA ALA A 186 -9.71 11.81 16.37
C ALA A 186 -9.99 11.92 17.88
N SER A 187 -11.02 11.22 18.37
CA SER A 187 -11.40 11.18 19.79
C SER A 187 -11.26 9.78 20.41
N ALA A 188 -10.53 8.88 19.75
CA ALA A 188 -10.35 7.51 20.23
C ALA A 188 -9.36 7.46 21.41
N ALA A 189 -9.50 6.44 22.26
CA ALA A 189 -8.55 6.22 23.33
C ALA A 189 -7.17 5.84 22.74
N PRO A 190 -6.04 6.18 23.42
CA PRO A 190 -4.70 5.83 22.95
C PRO A 190 -4.52 4.32 22.68
N SER A 191 -5.12 3.46 23.50
CA SER A 191 -5.09 2.01 23.28
C SER A 191 -5.79 1.58 21.99
N THR A 192 -6.86 2.26 21.59
CA THR A 192 -7.55 2.02 20.32
C THR A 192 -6.69 2.47 19.14
N ILE A 193 -6.08 3.67 19.23
CA ILE A 193 -5.17 4.17 18.18
C ILE A 193 -4.00 3.20 18.00
N ALA A 194 -3.37 2.78 19.10
CA ALA A 194 -2.28 1.80 19.09
C ALA A 194 -2.70 0.46 18.45
N PHE A 195 -3.89 -0.05 18.80
CA PHE A 195 -4.40 -1.28 18.20
C PHE A 195 -4.59 -1.14 16.68
N VAL A 196 -5.17 -0.02 16.23
CA VAL A 196 -5.45 0.21 14.80
C VAL A 196 -4.18 0.46 14.00
N GLN A 197 -3.21 1.19 14.55
CA GLN A 197 -1.88 1.34 13.96
C GLN A 197 -1.18 -0.02 13.81
N ALA A 198 -1.20 -0.85 14.86
CA ALA A 198 -0.63 -2.18 14.82
C ALA A 198 -1.36 -3.08 13.81
N PHE A 199 -2.70 -3.01 13.77
CA PHE A 199 -3.54 -3.69 12.78
C PHE A 199 -3.13 -3.31 11.36
N ALA A 200 -3.00 -2.02 11.07
CA ALA A 200 -2.59 -1.61 9.74
C ALA A 200 -1.15 -2.05 9.42
N GLY A 201 -0.24 -1.99 10.40
CA GLY A 201 1.12 -2.52 10.23
C GLY A 201 1.14 -4.01 9.89
N GLY A 202 0.29 -4.81 10.53
CA GLY A 202 0.14 -6.23 10.22
C GLY A 202 -0.43 -6.48 8.82
N ALA A 203 -1.48 -5.75 8.44
CA ALA A 203 -2.08 -5.85 7.12
C ALA A 203 -1.09 -5.47 6.00
N LEU A 204 -0.36 -4.37 6.16
CA LEU A 204 0.65 -3.91 5.19
C LEU A 204 1.84 -4.87 5.11
N LEU A 205 2.27 -5.45 6.23
CA LEU A 205 3.36 -6.43 6.23
C LEU A 205 2.97 -7.71 5.48
N THR A 206 1.72 -8.17 5.64
CA THR A 206 1.18 -9.31 4.88
C THR A 206 1.06 -8.96 3.39
N MET A 207 0.47 -7.81 3.05
CA MET A 207 0.37 -7.31 1.67
C MET A 207 1.74 -7.27 0.97
N LEU A 208 2.74 -6.75 1.68
CA LEU A 208 4.09 -6.62 1.16
C LEU A 208 4.72 -7.97 0.84
N ALA A 209 4.53 -8.95 1.73
CA ALA A 209 5.03 -10.30 1.57
C ALA A 209 4.29 -11.08 0.45
N ASP A 210 2.99 -10.84 0.27
CA ASP A 210 2.18 -11.55 -0.72
C ASP A 210 2.36 -11.00 -2.14
N THR A 211 2.72 -9.71 -2.28
CA THR A 211 2.65 -9.05 -3.58
C THR A 211 3.93 -8.34 -4.02
N MET A 212 4.33 -7.27 -3.33
CA MET A 212 5.46 -6.44 -3.77
C MET A 212 6.80 -7.20 -3.73
N MET A 213 7.04 -7.98 -2.67
CA MET A 213 8.28 -8.77 -2.56
C MET A 213 8.37 -9.84 -3.65
N PRO A 214 7.36 -10.72 -3.85
CA PRO A 214 7.38 -11.68 -4.95
C PRO A 214 7.63 -11.05 -6.32
N GLU A 215 6.94 -9.96 -6.67
CA GLU A 215 7.14 -9.29 -7.97
C GLU A 215 8.54 -8.69 -8.10
N ALA A 216 9.05 -8.09 -7.02
CA ALA A 216 10.43 -7.60 -6.99
C ALA A 216 11.43 -8.73 -7.25
N PHE A 217 11.30 -9.88 -6.58
CA PHE A 217 12.21 -11.01 -6.76
C PHE A 217 12.08 -11.68 -8.12
N GLU A 218 10.87 -11.72 -8.71
CA GLU A 218 10.63 -12.30 -10.02
C GLU A 218 11.32 -11.50 -11.14
N PHE A 219 11.25 -10.16 -11.10
CA PHE A 219 11.71 -9.31 -12.21
C PHE A 219 12.96 -8.46 -11.93
N GLY A 220 13.25 -8.16 -10.68
CA GLY A 220 14.34 -7.24 -10.30
C GLY A 220 15.74 -7.86 -10.34
N GLY A 221 15.87 -9.18 -10.14
CA GLY A 221 17.16 -9.87 -10.13
C GLY A 221 17.98 -9.62 -8.85
N LYS A 222 19.31 -9.66 -8.93
CA LYS A 222 20.20 -9.61 -7.75
C LYS A 222 20.19 -8.26 -7.04
N GLU A 223 19.82 -7.20 -7.76
CA GLU A 223 19.79 -5.83 -7.25
C GLU A 223 18.64 -5.57 -6.27
N VAL A 224 17.64 -6.48 -6.21
CA VAL A 224 16.47 -6.37 -5.32
C VAL A 224 16.89 -6.12 -3.88
N GLY A 225 17.83 -6.91 -3.35
CA GLY A 225 18.28 -6.77 -1.96
C GLY A 225 18.91 -5.40 -1.67
N LEU A 226 19.69 -4.86 -2.62
CA LEU A 226 20.30 -3.54 -2.49
C LEU A 226 19.25 -2.43 -2.54
N LEU A 227 18.27 -2.52 -3.45
CA LEU A 227 17.22 -1.51 -3.55
C LEU A 227 16.24 -1.55 -2.39
N THR A 228 15.91 -2.72 -1.86
CA THR A 228 15.13 -2.84 -0.61
C THR A 228 15.87 -2.20 0.56
N THR A 229 17.18 -2.42 0.68
CA THR A 229 17.98 -1.77 1.73
C THR A 229 18.05 -0.26 1.51
N LEU A 230 18.23 0.19 0.25
CA LEU A 230 18.25 1.61 -0.09
C LEU A 230 16.92 2.30 0.24
N GLY A 231 15.79 1.68 -0.13
CA GLY A 231 14.46 2.19 0.19
C GLY A 231 14.24 2.32 1.70
N PHE A 232 14.60 1.28 2.44
CA PHE A 232 14.55 1.32 3.90
C PHE A 232 15.39 2.46 4.47
N ALA A 233 16.63 2.61 4.01
CA ALA A 233 17.55 3.63 4.48
C ALA A 233 17.08 5.06 4.15
N VAL A 234 16.51 5.27 2.97
CA VAL A 234 15.93 6.58 2.58
C VAL A 234 14.74 6.91 3.47
N ALA A 235 13.81 5.97 3.66
CA ALA A 235 12.64 6.16 4.52
C ALA A 235 13.02 6.44 5.97
N PHE A 236 14.01 5.70 6.48
CA PHE A 236 14.55 5.90 7.82
C PHE A 236 15.25 7.25 7.95
N ALA A 237 16.01 7.67 6.95
CA ALA A 237 16.65 8.99 6.94
C ALA A 237 15.62 10.13 6.93
N LEU A 238 14.50 9.97 6.20
CA LEU A 238 13.40 10.94 6.22
C LEU A 238 12.79 11.06 7.62
N ARG A 239 12.54 9.93 8.29
CA ARG A 239 12.06 9.92 9.68
C ARG A 239 13.01 10.65 10.64
N LEU A 240 14.33 10.55 10.45
CA LEU A 240 15.29 11.25 11.31
C LEU A 240 15.25 12.79 11.16
N LEU A 241 14.58 13.31 10.14
CA LEU A 241 14.41 14.74 9.90
C LEU A 241 13.09 15.29 10.49
N GLU A 242 12.22 14.41 11.00
CA GLU A 242 10.95 14.71 11.68
C GLU A 242 11.15 14.80 13.20
#